data_AF-A0A8H3J7Q1-F1
#
_entry.id   AF-A0A8H3J7Q1-F1
#
_cell.length_a   1.000
_cell.length_b   1.000
_cell.length_c   1.000
_cell.angle_alpha   90.00
_cell.angle_beta   90.00
_cell.angle_gamma   90.00
#
_symmetry.space_group_name_H-M   'P 1'
#
loop_
_entity.id
_entity.type
_entity.pdbx_description
1 polymer ?
#
loop_
_entity_poly.entity_id
_entity_poly.type
_entity_poly.pdbx_seq_one_letter_code
_entity_poly.pdbx_strand_id
1 'polypeptide(L)'
;MANVIIKSLHAGEKLPLAKDDLIRQVQYVEKKTFPRRDAMDFDTEVHKRNVDLVIIVDDVGAPDVLTPARPILVAYMVFAHLKAGKAVLLHKICVSEDYRRRGIARIVLETQAERLKKQGCTKIQLWVDEGNMPARILYKVLGFEEVSRVNDYYAVGRTGIQMLWGFSPV
;
A
#
# COMPACT_ATOMS: atom_id res chain seq x y z
N MET A 1 9.58 -16.30 -0.52
CA MET A 1 9.83 -14.92 -0.05
C MET A 1 8.75 -14.04 -0.66
N ALA A 2 8.17 -13.09 0.08
CA ALA A 2 7.35 -12.04 -0.53
C ALA A 2 8.18 -11.29 -1.56
N ASN A 3 7.56 -10.80 -2.63
CA ASN A 3 8.27 -9.91 -3.54
C ASN A 3 8.23 -8.50 -2.95
N VAL A 4 9.38 -8.04 -2.45
CA VAL A 4 9.55 -6.65 -2.07
C VAL A 4 9.95 -5.86 -3.31
N ILE A 5 9.09 -4.93 -3.71
CA ILE A 5 9.23 -4.12 -4.91
C ILE A 5 9.55 -2.69 -4.48
N ILE A 6 10.79 -2.26 -4.70
CA ILE A 6 11.22 -0.90 -4.39
C ILE A 6 11.17 -0.07 -5.67
N LYS A 7 10.57 1.13 -5.57
CA LYS A 7 10.45 2.10 -6.67
C LYS A 7 10.87 3.48 -6.17
N SER A 8 11.63 4.19 -6.98
CA SER A 8 11.91 5.60 -6.75
C SER A 8 10.77 6.47 -7.28
N LEU A 9 10.52 7.60 -6.61
CA LEU A 9 9.63 8.68 -7.04
C LEU A 9 10.20 9.42 -8.26
N HIS A 10 11.53 9.49 -8.35
CA HIS A 10 12.26 10.05 -9.48
C HIS A 10 12.69 8.87 -10.38
N ALA A 11 12.60 9.00 -11.70
CA ALA A 11 12.84 7.90 -12.64
C ALA A 11 14.34 7.52 -12.77
N GLY A 12 15.02 7.26 -11.65
CA GLY A 12 16.44 6.99 -11.52
C GLY A 12 16.75 5.55 -11.06
N GLU A 13 17.91 5.07 -11.51
CA GLU A 13 18.41 3.70 -11.37
C GLU A 13 18.74 3.25 -9.93
N LYS A 14 18.91 1.93 -9.78
CA LYS A 14 19.35 1.14 -8.60
C LYS A 14 19.52 1.92 -7.30
N LEU A 15 18.51 1.80 -6.44
CA LEU A 15 18.62 2.14 -5.03
C LEU A 15 19.68 1.26 -4.33
N PRO A 16 20.76 1.85 -3.77
CA PRO A 16 21.75 1.10 -3.00
C PRO A 16 21.33 1.12 -1.52
N LEU A 17 20.20 0.51 -1.16
CA LEU A 17 19.85 0.31 0.26
C LEU A 17 19.55 -1.13 0.59
N ALA A 18 19.98 -1.49 1.79
CA ALA A 18 19.56 -2.70 2.45
C ALA A 18 18.03 -2.64 2.62
N LYS A 19 17.34 -3.63 2.04
CA LYS A 19 15.90 -3.87 2.16
C LYS A 19 15.38 -3.68 3.60
N ASP A 20 16.18 -4.09 4.59
CA ASP A 20 15.82 -4.04 6.01
C ASP A 20 15.67 -2.61 6.53
N ASP A 21 16.46 -1.64 6.03
CA ASP A 21 16.33 -0.24 6.44
C ASP A 21 15.02 0.37 5.95
N LEU A 22 14.58 0.02 4.73
CA LEU A 22 13.30 0.46 4.20
C LEU A 22 12.12 -0.18 4.94
N ILE A 23 12.24 -1.46 5.31
CA ILE A 23 11.23 -2.12 6.14
C ILE A 23 11.10 -1.44 7.51
N ARG A 24 12.23 -1.03 8.13
CA ARG A 24 12.20 -0.25 9.38
C ARG A 24 11.50 1.10 9.20
N GLN A 25 11.73 1.80 8.08
CA GLN A 25 11.00 3.03 7.77
C GLN A 25 9.50 2.76 7.60
N VAL A 26 9.11 1.67 6.95
CA VAL A 26 7.69 1.26 6.80
C VAL A 26 7.06 1.01 8.16
N GLN A 27 7.72 0.24 9.04
CA GLN A 27 7.26 -0.01 10.40
C GLN A 27 7.12 1.29 11.21
N TYR A 28 8.03 2.26 11.02
CA TYR A 28 7.95 3.57 11.67
C TYR A 28 6.72 4.37 11.20
N VAL A 29 6.50 4.47 9.89
CA VAL A 29 5.33 5.18 9.32
C VAL A 29 4.01 4.48 9.69
N GLU A 30 3.97 3.14 9.69
CA GLU A 30 2.79 2.37 10.10
C GLU A 30 2.43 2.70 11.56
N LYS A 31 3.39 2.66 12.49
CA LYS A 31 3.18 2.95 13.92
C LYS A 31 2.69 4.38 14.17
N LYS A 32 3.13 5.33 13.36
CA LYS A 32 2.65 6.73 13.43
C LYS A 32 1.24 6.91 12.86
N THR A 33 0.88 6.11 11.85
CA THR A 33 -0.36 6.31 11.10
C THR A 33 -1.53 5.50 11.65
N PHE A 34 -1.29 4.27 12.11
CA PHE A 34 -2.34 3.35 12.52
C PHE A 34 -2.30 3.08 14.03
N PRO A 35 -3.46 2.99 14.71
CA PRO A 35 -3.52 2.51 16.08
C PRO A 35 -2.84 1.15 16.21
N ARG A 36 -2.20 0.87 17.36
CA ARG A 36 -1.46 -0.39 17.58
C ARG A 36 -2.26 -1.65 17.25
N ARG A 37 -3.56 -1.66 17.52
CA ARG A 37 -4.48 -2.78 17.21
C ARG A 37 -4.70 -3.01 15.71
N ASP A 38 -4.52 -1.97 14.90
CA ASP A 38 -4.72 -1.99 13.46
C ASP A 38 -3.38 -2.14 12.72
N ALA A 39 -2.25 -2.07 13.44
CA ALA A 39 -0.91 -2.12 12.85
C ALA A 39 -0.57 -3.52 12.32
N MET A 40 0.00 -3.58 11.12
CA MET A 40 0.45 -4.84 10.51
C MET A 40 1.75 -5.34 11.16
N ASP A 41 1.82 -6.64 11.42
CA ASP A 41 3.07 -7.33 11.77
C ASP A 41 3.90 -7.60 10.50
N PHE A 42 4.73 -6.64 10.13
CA PHE A 42 5.59 -6.75 8.96
C PHE A 42 6.63 -7.86 9.08
N ASP A 43 7.06 -8.23 10.29
CA ASP A 43 8.08 -9.27 10.47
C ASP A 43 7.52 -10.64 10.09
N THR A 44 6.22 -10.85 10.23
CA THR A 44 5.54 -12.09 9.80
C THR A 44 4.98 -11.99 8.38
N GLU A 45 4.24 -10.92 8.06
CA GLU A 45 3.46 -10.82 6.82
C GLU A 45 4.33 -10.78 5.56
N VAL A 46 5.47 -10.07 5.58
CA VAL A 46 6.34 -9.91 4.41
C VAL A 46 7.19 -11.14 4.09
N HIS A 47 7.03 -12.23 4.84
CA HIS A 47 7.69 -13.50 4.54
C HIS A 47 6.76 -14.48 3.81
N LYS A 48 5.44 -14.21 3.82
CA LYS A 48 4.44 -15.04 3.15
C LYS A 48 4.63 -14.97 1.63
N ARG A 49 4.57 -16.14 0.96
CA ARG A 49 4.85 -16.26 -0.48
C ARG A 49 3.80 -15.60 -1.37
N ASN A 50 2.59 -15.41 -0.87
CA ASN A 50 1.50 -14.78 -1.59
C ASN A 50 1.33 -13.30 -1.25
N VAL A 51 2.21 -12.71 -0.44
CA VAL A 51 2.17 -11.29 -0.09
C VAL A 51 3.24 -10.55 -0.89
N ASP A 52 2.90 -9.36 -1.38
CA ASP A 52 3.85 -8.43 -1.96
C ASP A 52 3.85 -7.13 -1.15
N LEU A 53 5.04 -6.56 -0.94
CA LEU A 53 5.25 -5.25 -0.32
C LEU A 53 5.87 -4.33 -1.37
N VAL A 54 5.17 -3.26 -1.70
CA VAL A 54 5.63 -2.19 -2.58
C VAL A 54 6.10 -1.04 -1.71
N ILE A 55 7.31 -0.54 -1.96
CA ILE A 55 7.91 0.59 -1.26
C ILE A 55 8.21 1.67 -2.30
N ILE A 56 7.69 2.87 -2.07
CA ILE A 56 8.00 4.08 -2.84
C ILE A 56 8.91 4.95 -2.00
N VAL A 57 10.03 5.37 -2.57
CA VAL A 57 11.01 6.24 -1.90
C VAL A 57 11.25 7.52 -2.69
N ASP A 58 11.68 8.56 -1.99
CA ASP A 58 12.36 9.71 -2.56
C ASP A 58 13.86 9.50 -2.36
N ASP A 59 14.59 9.25 -3.43
CA ASP A 59 16.03 8.98 -3.45
C ASP A 59 16.90 10.23 -3.62
N VAL A 60 16.29 11.40 -3.81
CA VAL A 60 16.96 12.69 -3.99
C VAL A 60 16.92 13.52 -2.69
N GLY A 61 16.54 12.91 -1.57
CA GLY A 61 16.34 13.56 -0.26
C GLY A 61 17.30 14.72 0.02
N ALA A 62 16.77 15.82 0.58
CA ALA A 62 17.43 17.12 0.67
C ALA A 62 18.94 17.01 0.95
N PRO A 63 19.81 17.56 0.09
CA PRO A 63 21.25 17.46 0.27
C PRO A 63 21.65 18.20 1.55
N ASP A 64 21.85 17.46 2.62
CA ASP A 64 22.55 17.96 3.79
C ASP A 64 24.03 17.61 3.65
N VAL A 65 24.89 18.63 3.74
CA VAL A 65 26.34 18.55 3.56
C VAL A 65 26.99 17.60 4.58
N LEU A 66 26.28 17.27 5.68
CA LEU A 66 26.78 16.44 6.78
C LEU A 66 26.24 15.00 6.77
N THR A 67 25.22 14.67 5.97
CA THR A 67 24.67 13.31 5.92
C THR A 67 24.53 12.83 4.47
N PRO A 68 25.08 11.65 4.12
CA PRO A 68 24.87 11.10 2.79
C PRO A 68 23.37 10.96 2.53
N ALA A 69 22.90 11.43 1.37
CA ALA A 69 21.49 11.38 0.99
C ALA A 69 20.95 9.96 1.17
N ARG A 70 19.99 9.81 2.09
CA ARG A 70 19.31 8.53 2.35
C ARG A 70 17.91 8.59 1.76
N PRO A 71 17.51 7.57 0.99
CA PRO A 71 16.16 7.50 0.48
C PRO A 71 15.13 7.48 1.60
N ILE A 72 14.14 8.35 1.45
CA ILE A 72 13.08 8.59 2.41
C ILE A 72 11.84 7.83 1.95
N LEU A 73 11.23 7.07 2.84
CA LEU A 73 9.96 6.42 2.55
C LEU A 73 8.87 7.45 2.24
N VAL A 74 8.35 7.37 1.03
CA VAL A 74 7.23 8.19 0.55
C VAL A 74 5.91 7.47 0.78
N ALA A 75 5.84 6.20 0.40
CA ALA A 75 4.63 5.39 0.53
C ALA A 75 4.94 3.90 0.56
N TYR A 76 4.00 3.10 1.05
CA TYR A 76 4.02 1.66 0.86
C TYR A 76 2.62 1.11 0.58
N MET A 77 2.59 -0.07 -0.03
CA MET A 77 1.39 -0.85 -0.28
C MET A 77 1.69 -2.33 0.02
N VAL A 78 0.79 -3.00 0.74
CA VAL A 78 0.85 -4.43 1.02
C VAL A 78 -0.40 -5.09 0.50
N PHE A 79 -0.23 -6.15 -0.27
CA PHE A 79 -1.36 -6.90 -0.81
C PHE A 79 -1.05 -8.39 -0.90
N ALA A 80 -2.10 -9.21 -0.80
CA ALA A 80 -2.02 -10.65 -0.89
C ALA A 80 -2.71 -11.17 -2.15
N HIS A 81 -2.05 -12.05 -2.89
CA HIS A 81 -2.60 -12.82 -4.00
C HIS A 81 -3.54 -13.89 -3.48
N LEU A 82 -4.72 -13.95 -4.09
CA LEU A 82 -5.78 -14.92 -3.84
C LEU A 82 -6.13 -15.66 -5.13
N LYS A 83 -6.79 -16.82 -5.01
CA LYS A 83 -7.32 -17.59 -6.15
C LYS A 83 -6.27 -17.78 -7.27
N ALA A 84 -5.09 -18.26 -6.91
CA ALA A 84 -3.96 -18.44 -7.84
C ALA A 84 -3.61 -17.16 -8.65
N GLY A 85 -3.69 -15.98 -8.01
CA GLY A 85 -3.37 -14.69 -8.63
C GLY A 85 -4.53 -14.03 -9.39
N LYS A 86 -5.70 -14.66 -9.46
CA LYS A 86 -6.89 -14.08 -10.13
C LYS A 86 -7.52 -12.95 -9.33
N ALA A 87 -7.22 -12.80 -8.04
CA ALA A 87 -7.70 -11.68 -7.24
C ALA A 87 -6.63 -11.25 -6.25
N VAL A 88 -6.69 -9.99 -5.83
CA VAL A 88 -5.79 -9.44 -4.81
C VAL A 88 -6.59 -8.84 -3.66
N LEU A 89 -6.17 -9.14 -2.42
CA LEU A 89 -6.62 -8.45 -1.21
C LEU A 89 -5.60 -7.36 -0.86
N LEU A 90 -6.01 -6.09 -0.96
CA LEU A 90 -5.22 -4.96 -0.49
C LEU A 90 -5.35 -4.87 1.04
N HIS A 91 -4.24 -5.13 1.75
CA HIS A 91 -4.17 -5.06 3.20
C HIS A 91 -3.86 -3.64 3.68
N LYS A 92 -2.87 -3.00 3.06
CA LYS A 92 -2.38 -1.69 3.48
C LYS A 92 -2.02 -0.85 2.27
N ILE A 93 -2.36 0.43 2.35
CA ILE A 93 -1.72 1.48 1.60
C ILE A 93 -1.56 2.69 2.51
N CYS A 94 -0.37 3.27 2.54
CA CYS A 94 -0.10 4.45 3.34
C CYS A 94 0.91 5.34 2.62
N VAL A 95 0.65 6.63 2.68
CA VAL A 95 1.57 7.68 2.23
C VAL A 95 2.06 8.40 3.49
N SER A 96 3.38 8.56 3.59
CA SER A 96 4.04 9.33 4.64
C SER A 96 3.43 10.73 4.71
N GLU A 97 3.30 11.28 5.91
CA GLU A 97 2.50 12.48 6.18
C GLU A 97 2.91 13.67 5.31
N ASP A 98 4.22 13.92 5.18
CA ASP A 98 4.80 15.02 4.41
C ASP A 98 4.51 14.93 2.89
N TYR A 99 4.12 13.74 2.42
CA TYR A 99 3.86 13.44 1.01
C TYR A 99 2.37 13.26 0.70
N ARG A 100 1.48 13.40 1.68
CA ARG A 100 0.03 13.26 1.47
C ARG A 100 -0.52 14.38 0.57
N ARG A 101 -1.71 14.13 0.01
CA ARG A 101 -2.45 15.07 -0.87
C ARG A 101 -1.77 15.42 -2.20
N ARG A 102 -0.71 14.70 -2.58
CA ARG A 102 0.00 14.85 -3.86
C ARG A 102 -0.40 13.80 -4.92
N GLY A 103 -1.50 13.08 -4.72
CA GLY A 103 -1.96 12.02 -5.64
C GLY A 103 -1.17 10.70 -5.58
N ILE A 104 -0.16 10.58 -4.73
CA ILE A 104 0.74 9.40 -4.67
C ILE A 104 -0.02 8.09 -4.47
N ALA A 105 -0.98 8.02 -3.54
CA ALA A 105 -1.73 6.79 -3.30
C ALA A 105 -2.52 6.31 -4.55
N ARG A 106 -3.06 7.25 -5.33
CA ARG A 106 -3.73 6.97 -6.61
C ARG A 106 -2.75 6.37 -7.60
N ILE A 107 -1.62 7.03 -7.82
CA ILE A 107 -0.59 6.60 -8.77
C ILE A 107 -0.07 5.20 -8.43
N VAL A 108 0.18 4.93 -7.14
CA VAL A 108 0.61 3.61 -6.66
C VAL A 108 -0.44 2.55 -6.98
N LEU A 109 -1.72 2.81 -6.67
CA LEU A 109 -2.79 1.85 -6.93
C LEU A 109 -3.02 1.61 -8.43
N GLU A 110 -3.06 2.65 -9.25
CA GLU A 110 -3.23 2.52 -10.71
C GLU A 110 -2.08 1.75 -11.33
N THR A 111 -0.84 2.10 -10.97
CA THR A 111 0.35 1.41 -11.49
C THR A 111 0.34 -0.07 -11.13
N GLN A 112 -0.02 -0.41 -9.89
CA GLN A 112 -0.09 -1.82 -9.49
C GLN A 112 -1.31 -2.54 -10.07
N ALA A 113 -2.44 -1.87 -10.23
CA ALA A 113 -3.60 -2.43 -10.92
C ALA A 113 -3.25 -2.83 -12.37
N GLU A 114 -2.57 -1.96 -13.12
CA GLU A 114 -2.12 -2.26 -14.48
C GLU A 114 -1.14 -3.44 -14.54
N ARG A 115 -0.22 -3.54 -13.58
CA ARG A 115 0.67 -4.70 -13.47
C ARG A 115 -0.10 -5.98 -13.18
N LEU A 116 -1.03 -5.94 -12.21
CA LEU A 116 -1.83 -7.09 -11.80
C LEU A 116 -2.74 -7.56 -12.95
N LYS A 117 -3.35 -6.64 -13.71
CA LYS A 117 -4.14 -6.95 -14.91
C LYS A 117 -3.32 -7.75 -15.92
N LYS A 118 -2.09 -7.30 -16.23
CA LYS A 118 -1.17 -8.00 -17.15
C LYS A 118 -0.77 -9.39 -16.64
N GLN A 119 -0.83 -9.62 -15.33
CA GLN A 119 -0.60 -10.93 -14.70
C GLN A 119 -1.87 -11.80 -14.64
N GLY A 120 -2.98 -11.35 -15.23
CA GLY A 120 -4.24 -12.08 -15.27
C GLY A 120 -5.10 -11.97 -14.01
N CYS A 121 -4.79 -11.04 -13.11
CA CYS A 121 -5.67 -10.66 -12.02
C CYS A 121 -6.94 -10.01 -12.60
N THR A 122 -8.10 -10.31 -12.02
CA THR A 122 -9.39 -9.79 -12.48
C THR A 122 -9.99 -8.77 -11.53
N LYS A 123 -9.46 -8.64 -10.31
CA LYS A 123 -9.96 -7.68 -9.33
C LYS A 123 -9.03 -7.41 -8.16
N ILE A 124 -9.17 -6.23 -7.58
CA ILE A 124 -8.64 -5.88 -6.26
C ILE A 124 -9.82 -5.74 -5.29
N GLN A 125 -9.70 -6.29 -4.10
CA GLN A 125 -10.67 -6.14 -3.02
C GLN A 125 -9.98 -5.62 -1.75
N LEU A 126 -10.71 -4.90 -0.92
CA LEU A 126 -10.22 -4.34 0.34
C LEU A 126 -11.34 -4.21 1.37
N TRP A 127 -10.93 -3.99 2.62
CA TRP A 127 -11.79 -3.47 3.67
C TRP A 127 -11.31 -2.08 4.06
N VAL A 128 -12.25 -1.17 4.30
CA VAL A 128 -11.96 0.18 4.78
C VAL A 128 -12.93 0.54 5.90
N ASP A 129 -12.45 1.25 6.92
CA ASP A 129 -13.30 1.80 7.98
C ASP A 129 -14.29 2.81 7.37
N GLU A 130 -15.57 2.68 7.71
CA GLU A 130 -16.62 3.60 7.28
C GLU A 130 -16.29 5.07 7.57
N GLY A 131 -15.64 5.34 8.70
CA GLY A 131 -15.19 6.68 9.11
C GLY A 131 -13.93 7.17 8.39
N ASN A 132 -13.22 6.33 7.64
CA ASN A 132 -12.02 6.73 6.89
C ASN A 132 -12.39 7.38 5.54
N MET A 133 -12.99 8.56 5.62
CA MET A 133 -13.47 9.32 4.46
C MET A 133 -12.38 9.58 3.40
N PRO A 134 -11.14 9.96 3.74
CA PRO A 134 -10.09 10.17 2.73
C PRO A 134 -9.80 8.91 1.91
N ALA A 135 -9.72 7.74 2.54
CA ALA A 135 -9.48 6.48 1.85
C ALA A 135 -10.69 6.07 0.99
N ARG A 136 -11.90 6.21 1.53
CA ARG A 136 -13.14 5.89 0.79
C ARG A 136 -13.29 6.75 -0.47
N ILE A 137 -13.00 8.05 -0.39
CA ILE A 137 -13.02 8.94 -1.55
C ILE A 137 -11.98 8.50 -2.59
N LEU A 138 -10.74 8.21 -2.15
CA LEU A 138 -9.70 7.70 -3.04
C LEU A 138 -10.15 6.45 -3.79
N TYR A 139 -10.69 5.46 -3.06
CA TYR A 139 -11.14 4.20 -3.65
C TYR A 139 -12.31 4.40 -4.62
N LYS A 140 -13.29 5.24 -4.27
CA LYS A 140 -14.40 5.55 -5.18
C LYS A 140 -13.93 6.19 -6.48
N VAL A 141 -13.01 7.15 -6.42
CA VAL A 141 -12.49 7.79 -7.64
C VAL A 141 -11.69 6.82 -8.51
N LEU A 142 -11.05 5.83 -7.92
CA LEU A 142 -10.36 4.76 -8.65
C LEU A 142 -11.33 3.74 -9.30
N GLY A 143 -12.62 3.79 -8.98
CA GLY A 143 -13.61 2.85 -9.50
C GLY A 143 -13.83 1.62 -8.59
N PHE A 144 -13.46 1.70 -7.31
CA PHE A 144 -13.92 0.71 -6.34
C PHE A 144 -15.39 0.94 -5.99
N GLU A 145 -16.15 -0.14 -5.95
CA GLU A 145 -17.55 -0.17 -5.55
C GLU A 145 -17.70 -0.76 -4.13
N GLU A 146 -18.62 -0.23 -3.33
CA GLU A 146 -18.96 -0.80 -2.01
C GLU A 146 -19.82 -2.05 -2.22
N VAL A 147 -19.37 -3.21 -1.74
CA VAL A 147 -20.06 -4.50 -1.97
C VAL A 147 -20.72 -5.06 -0.71
N SER A 148 -20.20 -4.75 0.47
CA SER A 148 -20.79 -5.17 1.74
C SER A 148 -20.37 -4.27 2.89
N ARG A 149 -21.11 -4.35 4.01
CA ARG A 149 -20.80 -3.68 5.27
C ARG A 149 -20.84 -4.70 6.40
N VAL A 150 -19.88 -4.63 7.30
CA VAL A 150 -19.79 -5.49 8.48
C VAL A 150 -19.64 -4.61 9.71
N ASN A 151 -20.66 -4.65 10.57
CA ASN A 151 -20.63 -3.93 11.85
C ASN A 151 -19.49 -4.46 12.71
N ASP A 152 -18.90 -3.55 13.50
CA ASP A 152 -17.84 -3.87 14.46
C ASP A 152 -16.61 -4.59 13.88
N TYR A 153 -16.36 -4.44 12.57
CA TYR A 153 -15.27 -5.13 11.86
C TYR A 153 -13.88 -4.76 12.40
N TYR A 154 -13.63 -3.47 12.68
CA TYR A 154 -12.33 -3.01 13.19
C TYR A 154 -12.29 -2.93 14.72
N ALA A 155 -13.42 -2.62 15.34
CA ALA A 155 -13.66 -2.59 16.78
C ALA A 155 -15.15 -2.25 17.00
N VAL A 156 -15.62 -2.34 18.24
CA VAL A 156 -16.97 -1.88 18.62
C VAL A 156 -17.22 -0.44 18.13
N GLY A 157 -18.28 -0.26 17.34
CA GLY A 157 -18.68 0.99 16.71
C GLY A 157 -17.92 1.36 15.42
N ARG A 158 -16.99 0.52 14.94
CA ARG A 158 -16.19 0.78 13.72
C ARG A 158 -16.53 -0.22 12.62
N THR A 159 -17.52 0.14 11.82
CA THR A 159 -18.00 -0.62 10.66
C THR A 159 -16.92 -0.72 9.58
N GLY A 160 -16.73 -1.92 9.06
CA GLY A 160 -15.91 -2.17 7.88
C GLY A 160 -16.77 -2.20 6.62
N ILE A 161 -16.34 -1.48 5.61
CA ILE A 161 -16.91 -1.51 4.27
C ILE A 161 -15.99 -2.31 3.38
N GLN A 162 -16.53 -3.39 2.79
CA GLN A 162 -15.82 -4.11 1.75
C GLN A 162 -15.97 -3.34 0.44
N MET A 163 -14.85 -3.13 -0.25
CA MET A 163 -14.85 -2.53 -1.58
C MET A 163 -14.15 -3.43 -2.60
N LEU A 164 -14.58 -3.33 -3.86
CA LEU A 164 -14.07 -4.13 -4.97
C LEU A 164 -13.83 -3.25 -6.19
N TRP A 165 -12.67 -3.38 -6.81
CA TRP A 165 -12.35 -2.84 -8.13
C TRP A 165 -12.22 -3.99 -9.11
N GLY A 166 -13.24 -4.17 -9.95
CA GLY A 166 -13.25 -5.17 -11.01
C GLY A 166 -12.49 -4.65 -12.22
N PHE A 167 -11.62 -5.47 -12.79
CA PHE A 167 -11.01 -5.20 -14.08
C PHE A 167 -11.90 -5.83 -15.14
N SER A 168 -12.59 -5.01 -15.94
CA SER A 168 -13.32 -5.54 -17.09
C SER A 168 -12.37 -6.36 -17.95
N PRO A 169 -12.78 -7.54 -18.44
CA PRO A 169 -12.02 -8.21 -19.48
C PRO A 169 -11.95 -7.25 -20.68
N VAL A 170 -10.73 -6.98 -21.16
CA VAL A 170 -10.50 -6.32 -22.45
C VAL A 170 -10.87 -7.30 -23.55
#